data_AF-A0A630CNK9-F1
#
_entry.id   AF-A0A630CNK9-F1
#
_cell.length_a   1.000
_cell.length_b   1.000
_cell.length_c   1.000
_cell.angle_alpha   90.00
_cell.angle_beta   90.00
_cell.angle_gamma   90.00
#
_symmetry.space_group_name_H-M   'P 1'
#
loop_
_entity.id
_entity.type
_entity.pdbx_description
1 polymer ?
#
loop_
_entity_poly.entity_id
_entity_poly.type
_entity_poly.pdbx_seq_one_letter_code
_entity_poly.pdbx_strand_id
1 'polypeptide(L)'
;MSNTHVKNIKLGACKVSFGGVDLGYTKGGVQVEVATETLKVTVDQHGQTTMSELVQGRNITITAPLAESVLRNMVDLMPGSTMSEEDNSVTITSAQGVNLIDVAKELILTPQDTTDYVLTIPKAATAGNFTMTYQSDDVRVFSVQFTAYPDDGGVLGKMSGPKQVKAVSLSPERPTVKVGETVQLTAEITPADAGDKSGVWASENEDKAIVDQGGLVRGVAEGSANISFTSNSGNKKATKAVTVNAAS
;
A
#
# COMPACT_ATOMS: atom_id res chain seq x y z
N MET A 1 -10.41 37.57 -5.28
CA MET A 1 -10.38 36.72 -4.07
C MET A 1 -10.10 35.30 -4.54
N SER A 2 -9.00 34.71 -4.12
CA SER A 2 -8.65 33.33 -4.49
C SER A 2 -9.66 32.38 -3.85
N ASN A 3 -10.27 31.48 -4.64
CA ASN A 3 -11.14 30.45 -4.07
C ASN A 3 -10.29 29.22 -3.77
N THR A 4 -10.29 28.80 -2.51
CA THR A 4 -9.60 27.59 -2.06
C THR A 4 -10.59 26.44 -2.02
N HIS A 5 -10.37 25.45 -2.87
CA HIS A 5 -11.14 24.20 -2.86
C HIS A 5 -10.35 23.14 -2.07
N VAL A 6 -10.94 22.67 -0.97
CA VAL A 6 -10.34 21.64 -0.11
C VAL A 6 -11.08 20.31 -0.33
N LYS A 7 -10.33 19.26 -0.66
CA LYS A 7 -10.87 17.89 -0.75
C LYS A 7 -10.20 16.99 0.29
N ASN A 8 -11.00 16.43 1.18
CA ASN A 8 -10.56 15.43 2.15
C ASN A 8 -10.77 14.03 1.59
N ILE A 9 -9.66 13.30 1.46
CA ILE A 9 -9.62 11.91 1.04
C ILE A 9 -9.32 11.10 2.30
N LYS A 10 -10.25 10.23 2.68
CA LYS A 10 -10.05 9.28 3.77
C LYS A 10 -9.55 7.98 3.17
N LEU A 11 -8.31 7.63 3.47
CA LEU A 11 -7.78 6.31 3.23
C LEU A 11 -8.08 5.45 4.47
N GLY A 12 -8.30 4.15 4.26
CA GLY A 12 -8.46 3.17 5.34
C GLY A 12 -7.19 3.05 6.19
N ALA A 13 -7.13 2.02 7.04
CA ALA A 13 -5.89 1.74 7.77
C ALA A 13 -4.77 1.45 6.77
N CYS A 14 -3.67 2.18 6.87
CA CYS A 14 -2.51 2.05 6.00
C CYS A 14 -1.26 1.70 6.80
N LYS A 15 -0.37 0.95 6.16
CA LYS A 15 1.03 0.88 6.48
C LYS A 15 1.74 2.12 5.94
N VAL A 16 2.55 2.77 6.76
CA VAL A 16 3.23 4.02 6.42
C VAL A 16 4.74 3.76 6.29
N SER A 17 5.31 4.12 5.14
CA SER A 17 6.77 4.12 4.94
C SER A 17 7.25 5.52 4.60
N PHE A 18 8.34 5.96 5.24
CA PHE A 18 8.93 7.27 5.04
C PHE A 18 10.44 7.14 4.81
N GLY A 19 10.93 7.60 3.66
CA GLY A 19 12.35 7.50 3.30
C GLY A 19 12.89 6.07 3.29
N GLY A 20 12.03 5.08 3.01
CA GLY A 20 12.36 3.64 3.07
C GLY A 20 12.27 3.01 4.46
N VAL A 21 12.02 3.79 5.52
CA VAL A 21 11.80 3.28 6.88
C VAL A 21 10.33 2.93 7.06
N ASP A 22 10.06 1.79 7.69
CA ASP A 22 8.70 1.36 8.05
C ASP A 22 8.30 2.01 9.38
N LEU A 23 7.27 2.87 9.34
CA LEU A 23 6.76 3.58 10.51
C LEU A 23 5.61 2.84 11.21
N GLY A 24 5.20 1.68 10.67
CA GLY A 24 4.13 0.87 11.23
C GLY A 24 2.75 1.18 10.62
N TYR A 25 1.70 0.82 11.36
CA TYR A 25 0.32 0.88 10.92
C TYR A 25 -0.45 2.03 11.56
N THR A 26 -1.44 2.55 10.83
CA THR A 26 -2.31 3.62 11.31
C THR A 26 -3.57 3.10 12.01
N LYS A 27 -4.00 3.73 13.09
CA LYS A 27 -5.30 3.46 13.76
C LYS A 27 -6.35 4.45 13.26
N GLY A 28 -7.42 3.95 12.62
CA GLY A 28 -8.57 4.78 12.22
C GLY A 28 -8.46 5.47 10.86
N GLY A 29 -7.44 5.11 10.06
CA GLY A 29 -7.26 5.57 8.67
C GLY A 29 -6.45 6.84 8.52
N VAL A 30 -6.04 7.14 7.28
CA VAL A 30 -5.22 8.33 6.95
C VAL A 30 -6.08 9.41 6.31
N GLN A 31 -5.91 10.65 6.75
CA GLN A 31 -6.57 11.80 6.14
C GLN A 31 -5.60 12.48 5.19
N VAL A 32 -6.03 12.70 3.95
CA VAL A 32 -5.27 13.43 2.95
C VAL A 32 -6.11 14.62 2.51
N GLU A 33 -5.59 15.80 2.78
CA GLU A 33 -6.21 17.08 2.40
C GLU A 33 -5.51 17.63 1.17
N VAL A 34 -6.28 17.92 0.12
CA VAL A 34 -5.78 18.60 -1.08
C VAL A 34 -6.45 19.97 -1.16
N ALA A 35 -5.68 21.03 -0.95
CA ALA A 35 -6.12 22.41 -1.08
C ALA A 35 -5.64 22.97 -2.44
N THR A 36 -6.58 23.33 -3.31
CA THR A 36 -6.29 23.96 -4.60
C THR A 36 -6.69 25.42 -4.55
N GLU A 37 -5.76 26.31 -4.86
CA GLU A 37 -6.02 27.75 -4.97
C GLU A 37 -6.29 28.11 -6.43
N THR A 38 -7.37 28.85 -6.65
CA THR A 38 -7.79 29.28 -7.98
C THR A 38 -8.00 30.80 -8.04
N LEU A 39 -7.58 31.40 -9.15
CA LEU A 39 -7.89 32.78 -9.51
C LEU A 39 -9.04 32.79 -10.51
N LYS A 40 -10.18 33.34 -10.08
CA LYS A 40 -11.31 33.62 -10.95
C LYS A 40 -11.14 35.00 -11.59
N VAL A 41 -11.20 35.04 -12.91
CA VAL A 41 -11.26 36.25 -13.72
C VAL A 41 -12.72 36.45 -14.12
N THR A 42 -13.30 37.58 -13.73
CA THR A 42 -14.72 37.93 -13.99
C THR A 42 -14.83 38.97 -15.11
N VAL A 43 -16.01 39.02 -15.74
CA VAL A 43 -16.28 39.92 -16.90
C VAL A 43 -16.19 41.40 -16.50
N ASP A 44 -16.56 41.75 -15.27
CA ASP A 44 -16.56 43.13 -14.78
C ASP A 44 -16.45 43.20 -13.22
N GLN A 45 -16.36 44.41 -12.66
CA GLN A 45 -16.18 44.66 -11.21
C GLN A 45 -17.48 44.59 -10.37
N HIS A 46 -18.65 44.39 -11.01
CA HIS A 46 -19.99 44.34 -10.41
C HIS A 46 -20.77 43.04 -10.74
N GLY A 47 -20.29 42.21 -11.66
CA GLY A 47 -20.91 41.02 -12.20
C GLY A 47 -20.25 39.75 -11.66
N GLN A 48 -21.08 38.80 -11.24
CA GLN A 48 -20.62 37.54 -10.63
C GLN A 48 -20.22 36.46 -11.64
N THR A 49 -20.37 36.70 -12.95
CA THR A 49 -20.08 35.71 -13.98
C THR A 49 -18.57 35.53 -14.14
N THR A 50 -18.07 34.34 -13.82
CA THR A 50 -16.66 33.96 -14.00
C THR A 50 -16.41 33.64 -15.48
N MET A 51 -15.46 34.34 -16.11
CA MET A 51 -15.04 34.07 -17.49
C MET A 51 -13.98 32.99 -17.57
N SER A 52 -13.06 32.96 -16.61
CA SER A 52 -11.94 32.03 -16.59
C SER A 52 -11.52 31.75 -15.15
N GLU A 53 -11.08 30.53 -14.89
CA GLU A 53 -10.59 30.09 -13.58
C GLU A 53 -9.24 29.41 -13.77
N LEU A 54 -8.19 30.00 -13.21
CA LEU A 54 -6.81 29.50 -13.32
C LEU A 54 -6.38 28.91 -11.97
N VAL A 55 -5.81 27.71 -11.97
CA VAL A 55 -5.19 27.14 -10.77
C VAL A 55 -3.87 27.86 -10.52
N GLN A 56 -3.72 28.47 -9.34
CA GLN A 56 -2.50 29.17 -8.92
C GLN A 56 -1.55 28.26 -8.14
N GLY A 57 -2.10 27.27 -7.43
CA GLY A 57 -1.30 26.37 -6.62
C GLY A 57 -2.11 25.20 -6.08
N ARG A 58 -1.40 24.16 -5.64
CA ARG A 58 -1.98 23.01 -4.94
C ARG A 58 -1.07 22.65 -3.78
N ASN A 59 -1.66 22.52 -2.60
CA ASN A 59 -1.00 22.05 -1.40
C ASN A 59 -1.64 20.72 -0.99
N ILE A 60 -0.81 19.75 -0.61
CA ILE A 60 -1.29 18.46 -0.09
C ILE A 60 -0.74 18.28 1.32
N THR A 61 -1.63 18.02 2.26
CA THR A 61 -1.31 17.74 3.66
C THR A 61 -1.85 16.36 4.01
N ILE A 62 -1.05 15.55 4.68
CA ILE A 62 -1.37 14.17 5.04
C ILE A 62 -1.30 14.06 6.56
N THR A 63 -2.35 13.55 7.19
CA THR A 63 -2.38 13.26 8.62
C THR A 63 -2.52 11.76 8.84
N ALA A 64 -1.45 11.15 9.34
CA ALA A 64 -1.36 9.73 9.61
C ALA A 64 -1.34 9.46 11.13
N PRO A 65 -2.39 8.84 11.70
CA PRO A 65 -2.43 8.44 13.11
C PRO A 65 -1.75 7.08 13.30
N LEU A 66 -0.48 7.05 13.67
CA LEU A 66 0.30 5.82 13.87
C LEU A 66 0.00 5.18 15.23
N ALA A 67 -0.24 3.86 15.26
CA ALA A 67 -0.62 3.13 16.48
C ALA A 67 0.59 2.58 17.27
N GLU A 68 1.73 2.44 16.61
CA GLU A 68 2.92 1.80 17.16
C GLU A 68 4.16 2.47 16.55
N SER A 69 4.67 3.52 17.21
CA SER A 69 5.96 4.10 16.84
C SER A 69 7.02 3.62 17.83
N VAL A 70 7.98 2.84 17.34
CA VAL A 70 9.26 2.67 18.03
C VAL A 70 9.88 4.07 18.14
N LEU A 71 10.31 4.48 19.34
CA LEU A 71 10.91 5.82 19.59
C LEU A 71 12.02 6.15 18.56
N ARG A 72 12.73 5.12 18.07
CA ARG A 72 13.74 5.19 17.01
C ARG A 72 13.21 5.78 15.70
N ASN A 73 11.99 5.40 15.29
CA ASN A 73 11.37 5.85 14.05
C ASN A 73 10.86 7.31 14.17
N MET A 74 10.70 7.83 15.38
CA MET A 74 10.33 9.24 15.61
C MET A 74 11.48 10.20 15.34
N VAL A 75 12.73 9.74 15.46
CA VAL A 75 13.94 10.52 15.13
C VAL A 75 13.99 10.78 13.62
N ASP A 76 13.66 9.77 12.80
CA ASP A 76 13.61 9.92 11.34
C ASP A 76 12.51 10.86 10.85
N LEU A 77 11.46 11.04 11.66
CA LEU A 77 10.37 11.98 11.44
C LEU A 77 10.68 13.40 11.91
N MET A 78 11.81 13.63 12.58
CA MET A 78 12.16 14.96 13.09
C MET A 78 13.52 15.39 12.53
N PRO A 79 13.52 16.25 11.50
CA PRO A 79 14.76 16.80 10.97
C PRO A 79 15.57 17.48 12.07
N GLY A 80 16.80 17.00 12.31
CA GLY A 80 17.72 17.56 13.30
C GLY A 80 17.63 16.92 14.70
N SER A 81 16.69 16.01 14.96
CA SER A 81 16.68 15.25 16.21
C SER A 81 17.76 14.17 16.20
N THR A 82 18.35 13.88 17.37
CA THR A 82 19.35 12.82 17.54
C THR A 82 18.90 11.85 18.64
N MET A 83 19.29 10.58 18.51
CA MET A 83 19.04 9.55 19.51
C MET A 83 20.35 9.25 20.26
N SER A 84 20.29 9.19 21.60
CA SER A 84 21.35 8.59 22.41
C SER A 84 21.01 7.12 22.65
N GLU A 85 21.85 6.20 22.15
CA GLU A 85 21.67 4.76 22.38
C GLU A 85 22.01 4.34 23.82
N GLU A 86 22.82 5.13 24.54
CA GLU A 86 23.22 4.85 25.92
C GLU A 86 22.08 5.12 26.93
N ASP A 87 21.24 6.13 26.65
CA ASP A 87 20.18 6.59 27.57
C ASP A 87 18.75 6.30 27.08
N ASN A 88 18.59 5.68 25.91
CA ASN A 88 17.31 5.47 25.23
C ASN A 88 16.47 6.76 25.14
N SER A 89 17.13 7.89 24.85
CA SER A 89 16.54 9.24 24.85
C SER A 89 16.59 9.88 23.46
N VAL A 90 15.53 10.62 23.11
CA VAL A 90 15.42 11.39 21.87
C VAL A 90 15.63 12.86 22.20
N THR A 91 16.66 13.48 21.63
CA THR A 91 16.91 14.92 21.75
C THR A 91 16.30 15.63 20.56
N ILE A 92 15.25 16.42 20.82
CA ILE A 92 14.63 17.29 19.82
C ILE A 92 15.39 18.61 19.80
N THR A 93 16.04 18.93 18.69
CA THR A 93 16.74 20.21 18.53
C THR A 93 15.81 21.25 17.92
N SER A 94 16.17 22.54 18.02
CA SER A 94 15.29 23.65 17.61
C SER A 94 15.02 23.73 16.10
N ALA A 95 15.61 22.86 15.27
CA ALA A 95 15.43 22.77 13.81
C ALA A 95 15.43 24.12 13.04
N GLN A 96 15.95 25.20 13.66
CA GLN A 96 15.82 26.55 13.16
C GLN A 96 16.65 26.71 11.89
N GLY A 97 16.00 27.11 10.79
CA GLY A 97 16.65 27.28 9.49
C GLY A 97 16.72 26.04 8.61
N VAL A 98 16.16 24.89 9.04
CA VAL A 98 16.03 23.71 8.17
C VAL A 98 14.94 23.97 7.13
N ASN A 99 15.32 23.93 5.86
CA ASN A 99 14.38 23.95 4.76
C ASN A 99 13.78 22.54 4.59
N LEU A 100 12.46 22.42 4.79
CA LEU A 100 11.77 21.14 4.77
C LEU A 100 11.85 20.41 3.42
N ILE A 101 12.09 21.13 2.31
CA ILE A 101 12.29 20.48 1.00
C ILE A 101 13.62 19.74 0.91
N ASP A 102 14.65 20.21 1.61
CA ASP A 102 16.01 19.65 1.55
C ASP A 102 16.10 18.35 2.36
N VAL A 103 15.19 18.19 3.32
CA VAL A 103 15.04 16.99 4.16
C VAL A 103 13.82 16.16 3.76
N ALA A 104 13.10 16.55 2.70
CA ALA A 104 11.93 15.83 2.23
C ALA A 104 12.33 14.47 1.67
N LYS A 105 11.59 13.44 2.07
CA LYS A 105 11.79 12.05 1.64
C LYS A 105 10.49 11.51 1.07
N GLU A 106 10.59 10.39 0.36
CA GLU A 106 9.42 9.71 -0.17
C GLU A 106 8.52 9.20 0.96
N LEU A 107 7.21 9.45 0.86
CA LEU A 107 6.19 8.90 1.75
C LEU A 107 5.29 7.96 0.96
N ILE A 108 5.16 6.71 1.41
CA ILE A 108 4.32 5.69 0.81
C ILE A 108 3.28 5.24 1.83
N LEU A 109 2.01 5.38 1.46
CA LEU A 109 0.87 4.88 2.22
C LEU A 109 0.30 3.67 1.49
N THR A 110 0.53 2.50 2.05
CA THR A 110 0.01 1.24 1.52
C THR A 110 -1.22 0.84 2.34
N PRO A 111 -2.42 0.74 1.74
CA PRO A 111 -3.58 0.28 2.46
C PRO A 111 -3.38 -1.14 2.97
N GLN A 112 -3.94 -1.44 4.15
CA GLN A 112 -3.93 -2.79 4.71
C GLN A 112 -4.78 -3.75 3.86
N ASP A 113 -5.83 -3.22 3.24
CA ASP A 113 -6.53 -3.90 2.15
C ASP A 113 -5.69 -3.74 0.87
N THR A 114 -5.06 -4.84 0.45
CA THR A 114 -4.15 -4.88 -0.70
C THR A 114 -4.86 -4.69 -2.04
N THR A 115 -6.19 -4.54 -2.04
CA THR A 115 -6.99 -4.22 -3.24
C THR A 115 -7.20 -2.73 -3.47
N ASP A 116 -6.85 -1.89 -2.49
CA ASP A 116 -7.05 -0.43 -2.54
C ASP A 116 -5.80 0.30 -3.10
N TYR A 117 -5.95 1.60 -3.39
CA TYR A 117 -4.92 2.43 -4.00
C TYR A 117 -3.76 2.73 -3.04
N VAL A 118 -2.53 2.60 -3.53
CA VAL A 118 -1.32 3.04 -2.84
C VAL A 118 -1.10 4.52 -3.16
N LEU A 119 -0.97 5.35 -2.12
CA LEU A 119 -0.62 6.76 -2.28
C LEU A 119 0.88 6.93 -2.05
N THR A 120 1.59 7.41 -3.07
CA THR A 120 3.01 7.74 -3.04
C THR A 120 3.19 9.24 -3.18
N ILE A 121 3.88 9.85 -2.23
CA ILE A 121 4.28 11.26 -2.25
C ILE A 121 5.81 11.29 -2.44
N PRO A 122 6.32 11.72 -3.61
CA PRO A 122 7.75 11.67 -3.91
C PRO A 122 8.63 12.48 -2.94
N LYS A 123 8.17 13.67 -2.55
CA LYS A 123 8.83 14.53 -1.56
C LYS A 123 7.82 14.93 -0.50
N ALA A 124 7.92 14.37 0.69
CA ALA A 124 7.15 14.74 1.86
C ALA A 124 8.09 15.09 3.01
N ALA A 125 7.71 16.07 3.83
CA ALA A 125 8.40 16.33 5.08
C ALA A 125 7.38 16.63 6.18
N THR A 126 7.82 16.45 7.42
CA THR A 126 7.06 16.82 8.60
C THR A 126 7.84 17.90 9.34
N ALA A 127 7.13 18.91 9.85
CA ALA A 127 7.72 19.95 10.69
C ALA A 127 8.04 19.43 12.12
N GLY A 128 7.85 18.13 12.38
CA GLY A 128 8.08 17.52 13.69
C GLY A 128 6.93 17.70 14.68
N ASN A 129 5.80 18.29 14.26
CA ASN A 129 4.62 18.41 15.10
C ASN A 129 3.96 17.03 15.25
N PHE A 130 4.01 16.45 16.45
CA PHE A 130 3.26 15.25 16.81
C PHE A 130 2.41 15.53 18.03
N THR A 131 1.18 15.01 18.02
CA THR A 131 0.33 14.99 19.22
C THR A 131 0.24 13.55 19.70
N MET A 132 0.60 13.32 20.97
CA MET A 132 0.32 12.07 21.67
C MET A 132 -1.04 12.17 22.32
N THR A 133 -2.01 11.41 21.84
CA THR A 133 -3.31 11.32 22.50
C THR A 133 -3.43 9.93 23.13
N TYR A 134 -3.58 9.88 24.45
CA TYR A 134 -3.97 8.66 25.14
C TYR A 134 -5.46 8.47 24.86
N GLN A 135 -5.82 7.48 24.04
CA GLN A 135 -7.21 7.09 23.86
C GLN A 135 -7.48 5.78 24.59
N SER A 136 -8.70 5.69 25.10
CA SER A 136 -9.29 4.81 26.11
C SER A 136 -9.15 3.28 25.91
N ASP A 137 -8.42 2.82 24.90
CA ASP A 137 -8.20 1.41 24.55
C ASP A 137 -6.75 0.94 24.82
N ASP A 138 -5.98 1.66 25.63
CA ASP A 138 -4.61 1.32 26.05
C ASP A 138 -3.53 1.29 24.93
N VAL A 139 -3.77 2.00 23.81
CA VAL A 139 -2.78 2.13 22.70
C VAL A 139 -2.41 3.60 22.48
N ARG A 140 -1.12 3.90 22.46
CA ARG A 140 -0.58 5.25 22.18
C ARG A 140 -0.70 5.55 20.68
N VAL A 141 -1.49 6.57 20.32
CA VAL A 141 -1.59 7.02 18.92
C VAL A 141 -0.76 8.29 18.72
N PHE A 142 0.10 8.26 17.72
CA PHE A 142 0.96 9.37 17.30
C PHE A 142 0.44 9.94 16.00
N SER A 143 -0.19 11.11 16.05
CA SER A 143 -0.66 11.79 14.85
C SER A 143 0.48 12.61 14.25
N VAL A 144 0.93 12.22 13.06
CA VAL A 144 1.98 12.90 12.31
C VAL A 144 1.37 13.59 11.09
N GLN A 145 1.74 14.84 10.88
CA GLN A 145 1.33 15.62 9.71
C GLN A 145 2.52 15.76 8.73
N PHE A 146 2.31 15.33 7.50
CA PHE A 146 3.24 15.51 6.39
C PHE A 146 2.73 16.56 5.42
N THR A 147 3.64 17.36 4.90
CA THR A 147 3.41 18.29 3.80
C THR A 147 4.09 17.75 2.56
N ALA A 148 3.36 17.66 1.45
CA ALA A 148 3.92 17.27 0.15
C ALA A 148 4.58 18.46 -0.55
N TYR A 149 5.69 18.18 -1.21
CA TYR A 149 6.45 19.10 -2.05
C TYR A 149 6.54 18.52 -3.47
N PRO A 150 6.61 19.37 -4.50
CA PRO A 150 6.74 18.89 -5.86
C PRO A 150 8.11 18.22 -6.06
N ASP A 151 8.12 17.09 -6.76
CA ASP A 151 9.36 16.55 -7.30
C ASP A 151 9.91 17.40 -8.45
N ASP A 152 11.02 16.98 -9.04
CA ASP A 152 11.69 17.71 -10.13
C ASP A 152 10.82 17.79 -11.40
N GLY A 153 9.75 16.99 -11.48
CA GLY A 153 8.73 17.00 -12.53
C GLY A 153 7.43 17.73 -12.16
N GLY A 154 7.35 18.34 -10.97
CA GLY A 154 6.15 19.04 -10.48
C GLY A 154 5.05 18.13 -9.92
N VAL A 155 5.34 16.85 -9.67
CA VAL A 155 4.38 15.88 -9.14
C VAL A 155 4.32 15.99 -7.62
N LEU A 156 3.11 16.23 -7.08
CA LEU A 156 2.85 16.32 -5.63
C LEU A 156 2.43 14.98 -5.00
N GLY A 157 2.02 14.01 -5.81
CA GLY A 157 1.55 12.72 -5.34
C GLY A 157 1.02 11.86 -6.47
N LYS A 158 1.13 10.55 -6.31
CA LYS A 158 0.67 9.54 -7.25
C LYS A 158 -0.18 8.52 -6.53
N MET A 159 -1.39 8.28 -7.03
CA MET A 159 -2.19 7.13 -6.65
C MET A 159 -1.92 6.01 -7.65
N SER A 160 -1.37 4.90 -7.20
CA SER A 160 -1.20 3.70 -7.99
C SER A 160 -2.24 2.67 -7.56
N GLY A 161 -2.88 2.01 -8.52
CA GLY A 161 -3.66 0.82 -8.22
C GLY A 161 -2.80 -0.30 -7.61
N PRO A 162 -3.44 -1.34 -7.05
CA PRO A 162 -2.74 -2.48 -6.48
C PRO A 162 -1.81 -3.15 -7.50
N LYS A 163 -0.66 -3.65 -7.03
CA LYS A 163 0.29 -4.36 -7.90
C LYS A 163 -0.38 -5.61 -8.49
N GLN A 164 -0.35 -5.75 -9.80
CA GLN A 164 -0.93 -6.91 -10.48
C GLN A 164 0.02 -8.10 -10.48
N VAL A 165 -0.54 -9.31 -10.51
CA VAL A 165 0.22 -10.54 -10.69
C VAL A 165 0.87 -10.55 -12.08
N LYS A 166 2.19 -10.75 -12.10
CA LYS A 166 2.98 -10.82 -13.33
C LYS A 166 3.26 -12.24 -13.76
N ALA A 167 3.48 -13.14 -12.81
CA ALA A 167 3.74 -14.54 -13.04
C ALA A 167 3.18 -15.41 -11.91
N VAL A 168 2.87 -16.66 -12.27
CA VAL A 168 2.49 -17.72 -11.34
C VAL A 168 3.34 -18.95 -11.64
N SER A 169 3.86 -19.60 -10.61
CA SER A 169 4.43 -20.95 -10.67
C SER A 169 3.65 -21.90 -9.76
N LEU A 170 3.73 -23.19 -10.04
CA LEU A 170 3.11 -24.24 -9.21
C LEU A 170 4.19 -25.12 -8.60
N SER A 171 4.08 -25.41 -7.30
CA SER A 171 4.90 -26.38 -6.57
C SER A 171 4.04 -27.48 -5.95
N PRO A 172 4.56 -28.72 -5.81
CA PRO A 172 5.88 -29.21 -6.21
C PRO A 172 6.04 -29.38 -7.73
N GLU A 173 7.27 -29.58 -8.22
CA GLU A 173 7.56 -29.64 -9.66
C GLU A 173 7.00 -30.89 -10.36
N ARG A 174 6.99 -32.03 -9.65
CA ARG A 174 6.48 -33.33 -10.13
C ARG A 174 5.50 -33.93 -9.11
N PRO A 175 4.29 -33.39 -9.00
CA PRO A 175 3.30 -33.90 -8.06
C PRO A 175 2.83 -35.31 -8.47
N THR A 176 2.82 -36.22 -7.52
CA THR A 176 2.25 -37.57 -7.67
C THR A 176 1.30 -37.84 -6.53
N VAL A 177 0.25 -38.63 -6.80
CA VAL A 177 -0.77 -39.01 -5.81
C VAL A 177 -1.23 -40.44 -6.10
N LYS A 178 -1.64 -41.19 -5.09
CA LYS A 178 -2.29 -42.49 -5.30
C LYS A 178 -3.80 -42.32 -5.46
N VAL A 179 -4.46 -43.28 -6.11
CA VAL A 179 -5.93 -43.32 -6.14
C VAL A 179 -6.48 -43.30 -4.71
N GLY A 180 -7.40 -42.37 -4.45
CA GLY A 180 -8.03 -42.17 -3.15
C GLY A 180 -7.30 -41.19 -2.21
N GLU A 181 -6.02 -40.92 -2.45
CA GLU A 181 -5.21 -39.98 -1.65
C GLU A 181 -5.24 -38.55 -2.21
N THR A 182 -4.61 -37.63 -1.48
CA THR A 182 -4.53 -36.21 -1.84
C THR A 182 -3.10 -35.69 -1.86
N VAL A 183 -2.81 -34.74 -2.76
CA VAL A 183 -1.55 -33.98 -2.82
C VAL A 183 -1.86 -32.49 -2.88
N GLN A 184 -1.12 -31.68 -2.13
CA GLN A 184 -1.27 -30.22 -2.14
C GLN A 184 -0.45 -29.61 -3.28
N LEU A 185 -1.09 -28.79 -4.11
CA LEU A 185 -0.42 -27.86 -5.00
C LEU A 185 -0.46 -26.46 -4.42
N THR A 186 0.66 -25.73 -4.53
CA THR A 186 0.77 -24.34 -4.07
C THR A 186 1.04 -23.45 -5.28
N ALA A 187 0.25 -22.37 -5.39
CA ALA A 187 0.49 -21.33 -6.39
C ALA A 187 1.42 -20.27 -5.80
N GLU A 188 2.59 -20.12 -6.40
CA GLU A 188 3.60 -19.12 -6.06
C GLU A 188 3.44 -17.91 -6.98
N ILE A 189 3.21 -16.73 -6.39
CA ILE A 189 2.82 -15.52 -7.12
C ILE A 189 3.95 -14.49 -7.10
N THR A 190 4.23 -13.93 -8.28
CA THR A 190 5.23 -12.86 -8.46
C THR A 190 4.56 -11.61 -9.06
N PRO A 191 4.78 -10.41 -8.47
CA PRO A 191 5.60 -10.15 -7.28
C PRO A 191 4.91 -10.62 -5.98
N ALA A 192 5.70 -10.87 -4.95
CA ALA A 192 5.22 -11.37 -3.65
C ALA A 192 4.31 -10.37 -2.92
N ASP A 193 4.27 -9.10 -3.34
CA ASP A 193 3.40 -8.04 -2.83
C ASP A 193 2.30 -7.65 -3.82
N ALA A 194 1.93 -8.56 -4.73
CA ALA A 194 0.74 -8.40 -5.56
C ALA A 194 -0.51 -8.19 -4.68
N GLY A 195 -1.40 -7.30 -5.13
CA GLY A 195 -2.54 -6.85 -4.35
C GLY A 195 -3.64 -7.92 -4.18
N ASP A 196 -3.97 -8.62 -5.26
CA ASP A 196 -4.83 -9.80 -5.24
C ASP A 196 -4.02 -11.02 -5.69
N LYS A 197 -3.90 -11.98 -4.77
CA LYS A 197 -3.18 -13.24 -4.92
C LYS A 197 -4.12 -14.44 -5.06
N SER A 198 -5.42 -14.20 -5.08
CA SER A 198 -6.40 -15.25 -5.27
C SER A 198 -6.46 -15.69 -6.73
N GLY A 199 -7.06 -16.86 -6.95
CA GLY A 199 -7.26 -17.40 -8.29
C GLY A 199 -8.17 -18.61 -8.27
N VAL A 200 -8.35 -19.19 -9.45
CA VAL A 200 -9.22 -20.33 -9.69
C VAL A 200 -8.36 -21.54 -10.07
N TRP A 201 -8.62 -22.66 -9.39
CA TRP A 201 -8.06 -23.96 -9.74
C TRP A 201 -9.01 -24.71 -10.68
N ALA A 202 -8.46 -25.46 -11.62
CA ALA A 202 -9.23 -26.31 -12.53
C ALA A 202 -8.45 -27.57 -12.92
N SER A 203 -9.15 -28.69 -13.07
CA SER A 203 -8.62 -29.92 -13.65
C SER A 203 -9.10 -30.08 -15.08
N GLU A 204 -8.19 -30.43 -16.00
CA GLU A 204 -8.57 -30.79 -17.38
C GLU A 204 -9.09 -32.24 -17.47
N ASN A 205 -8.94 -33.05 -16.42
CA ASN A 205 -9.38 -34.45 -16.41
C ASN A 205 -9.82 -34.90 -15.01
N GLU A 206 -11.06 -34.57 -14.65
CA GLU A 206 -11.66 -34.89 -13.35
C GLU A 206 -11.87 -36.39 -13.12
N ASP A 207 -11.96 -37.21 -14.18
CA ASP A 207 -12.01 -38.67 -14.07
C ASP A 207 -10.70 -39.26 -13.53
N LYS A 208 -9.59 -38.50 -13.60
CA LYS A 208 -8.27 -38.91 -13.12
C LYS A 208 -7.91 -38.21 -11.83
N ALA A 209 -8.05 -36.88 -11.78
CA ALA A 209 -7.81 -36.12 -10.56
C ALA A 209 -8.71 -34.88 -10.49
N ILE A 210 -9.24 -34.62 -9.30
CA ILE A 210 -10.04 -33.42 -8.99
C ILE A 210 -9.23 -32.48 -8.10
N VAL A 211 -9.44 -31.17 -8.22
CA VAL A 211 -8.77 -30.15 -7.41
C VAL A 211 -9.82 -29.25 -6.76
N ASP A 212 -9.61 -28.87 -5.50
CA ASP A 212 -10.47 -27.91 -4.82
C ASP A 212 -9.97 -26.46 -4.95
N GLN A 213 -10.69 -25.50 -4.37
CA GLN A 213 -10.31 -24.08 -4.40
C GLN A 213 -9.02 -23.79 -3.61
N GLY A 214 -8.61 -24.68 -2.71
CA GLY A 214 -7.36 -24.60 -1.95
C GLY A 214 -6.15 -25.18 -2.69
N GLY A 215 -6.33 -25.78 -3.88
CA GLY A 215 -5.26 -26.47 -4.60
C GLY A 215 -4.99 -27.89 -4.08
N LEU A 216 -5.88 -28.45 -3.27
CA LEU A 216 -5.78 -29.84 -2.82
C LEU A 216 -6.30 -30.75 -3.92
N VAL A 217 -5.40 -31.55 -4.50
CA VAL A 217 -5.68 -32.47 -5.60
C VAL A 217 -5.94 -33.87 -5.05
N ARG A 218 -7.06 -34.49 -5.42
CA ARG A 218 -7.40 -35.88 -5.06
C ARG A 218 -7.30 -36.78 -6.28
N GLY A 219 -6.62 -37.92 -6.12
CA GLY A 219 -6.56 -38.96 -7.15
C GLY A 219 -7.86 -39.77 -7.23
N VAL A 220 -8.46 -39.83 -8.42
CA VAL A 220 -9.72 -40.57 -8.69
C VAL A 220 -9.43 -41.92 -9.36
N ALA A 221 -8.58 -41.93 -10.39
CA ALA A 221 -8.19 -43.14 -11.11
C ALA A 221 -6.79 -43.01 -11.70
N GLU A 222 -6.12 -44.14 -11.94
CA GLU A 222 -4.77 -44.17 -12.51
C GLU A 222 -4.71 -43.44 -13.86
N GLY A 223 -3.67 -42.62 -14.03
CA GLY A 223 -3.45 -41.80 -15.21
C GLY A 223 -2.75 -40.49 -14.91
N SER A 224 -2.97 -39.48 -15.74
CA SER A 224 -2.43 -38.13 -15.55
C SER A 224 -3.53 -37.10 -15.79
N ALA A 225 -3.53 -36.03 -14.98
CA ALA A 225 -4.42 -34.88 -15.12
C ALA A 225 -3.61 -33.59 -15.11
N ASN A 226 -3.89 -32.69 -16.05
CA ASN A 226 -3.35 -31.34 -15.99
C ASN A 226 -4.21 -30.51 -15.04
N ILE A 227 -3.59 -30.03 -13.97
CA ILE A 227 -4.18 -29.10 -13.03
C ILE A 227 -3.64 -27.71 -13.31
N SER A 228 -4.52 -26.72 -13.37
CA SER A 228 -4.15 -25.34 -13.62
C SER A 228 -4.65 -24.40 -12.52
N PHE A 229 -3.88 -23.35 -12.28
CA PHE A 229 -4.28 -22.21 -11.48
C PHE A 229 -4.26 -20.97 -12.36
N THR A 230 -5.34 -20.18 -12.32
CA THR A 230 -5.44 -18.90 -13.01
C THR A 230 -5.66 -17.79 -11.99
N SER A 231 -4.73 -16.83 -11.93
CA SER A 231 -4.84 -15.68 -11.02
C SER A 231 -5.97 -14.74 -11.47
N ASN A 232 -6.75 -14.23 -10.50
CA ASN A 232 -7.81 -13.26 -10.77
C ASN A 232 -7.22 -11.91 -11.22
N SER A 233 -6.13 -11.49 -10.56
CA SER A 233 -5.34 -10.33 -10.99
C SER A 233 -4.35 -10.71 -12.08
N GLY A 234 -4.22 -9.88 -13.12
CA GLY A 234 -3.24 -10.06 -14.20
C GLY A 234 -3.49 -11.24 -15.16
N ASN A 235 -4.52 -12.07 -14.92
CA ASN A 235 -4.93 -13.22 -15.73
C ASN A 235 -3.75 -14.16 -16.08
N LYS A 236 -2.95 -14.52 -15.08
CA LYS A 236 -1.78 -15.40 -15.27
C LYS A 236 -2.16 -16.84 -14.97
N LYS A 237 -1.84 -17.74 -15.89
CA LYS A 237 -2.13 -19.17 -15.78
C LYS A 237 -0.84 -19.97 -15.63
N ALA A 238 -0.83 -20.89 -14.69
CA ALA A 238 0.19 -21.93 -14.57
C ALA A 238 -0.50 -23.30 -14.62
N THR A 239 0.14 -24.28 -15.26
CA THR A 239 -0.40 -25.63 -15.41
C THR A 239 0.65 -26.65 -14.99
N LYS A 240 0.22 -27.72 -14.32
CA LYS A 240 1.08 -28.83 -13.89
C LYS A 240 0.38 -30.16 -14.15
N ALA A 241 1.11 -31.11 -14.72
CA ALA A 241 0.65 -32.49 -14.82
C ALA A 241 0.82 -33.19 -13.47
N VAL A 242 -0.28 -33.77 -12.96
CA VAL A 242 -0.31 -34.61 -11.76
C VAL A 242 -0.45 -36.06 -12.19
N THR A 243 0.50 -36.90 -11.78
CA THR A 243 0.45 -38.34 -12.05
C THR A 243 -0.29 -39.06 -10.93
N VAL A 244 -1.33 -39.81 -11.28
CA VAL A 244 -2.11 -40.63 -10.36
C VAL A 244 -1.68 -42.08 -10.52
N ASN A 245 -1.07 -42.63 -9.46
CA ASN A 245 -0.63 -44.02 -9.41
C ASN A 245 -1.75 -44.91 -8.84
N ALA A 246 -1.73 -46.20 -9.17
CA ALA A 246 -2.65 -47.19 -8.62
C ALA A 246 -2.67 -47.17 -7.08
N ALA A 247 -3.83 -47.51 -6.52
CA ALA A 247 -3.93 -47.73 -5.08
C ALA A 247 -3.05 -48.93 -4.68
N SER A 248 -2.40 -48.84 -3.51
CA SER A 248 -1.62 -49.95 -2.96
C SER A 248 -2.52 -50.97 -2.26
#